data_AF-A0A9Q3J157-F1
#
_entry.id   AF-A0A9Q3J157-F1
#
_cell.length_a   1.000
_cell.length_b   1.000
_cell.length_c   1.000
_cell.angle_alpha   90.00
_cell.angle_beta   90.00
_cell.angle_gamma   90.00
#
_symmetry.space_group_name_H-M   'P 1'
#
loop_
_entity.id
_entity.type
_entity.pdbx_description
1 polymer ?
#
loop_
_entity_poly.entity_id
_entity_poly.type
_entity_poly.pdbx_seq_one_letter_code
_entity_poly.pdbx_strand_id
1 'polypeptide(L)' 'MSEDRTKERVASTDWWPKWEQELSEYINTCERCQNANRKHGKKFGLLQHIEEPKHPWETIKMDWVPGLVPGGKEN' A
#
# COMPACT_ATOMS: atom_id res chain seq x y z
N MET A 1 -1.81 13.25 -3.46
CA MET A 1 -0.33 13.09 -3.56
C MET A 1 0.18 12.97 -5.01
N SER A 2 -0.36 12.11 -5.89
CA SER A 2 0.10 12.04 -7.30
C SER A 2 -0.58 13.05 -8.24
N GLU A 3 -1.90 13.21 -8.11
CA GLU A 3 -2.69 14.06 -9.01
C GLU A 3 -2.38 15.55 -8.82
N ASP A 4 -2.38 16.01 -7.57
CA ASP A 4 -2.15 17.41 -7.19
C ASP A 4 -0.83 17.96 -7.75
N ARG A 5 0.26 17.18 -7.62
CA ARG A 5 1.58 17.57 -8.16
C ARG A 5 1.61 17.67 -9.68
N THR A 6 0.80 16.86 -10.36
CA THR A 6 0.73 16.90 -11.83
C THR A 6 -0.08 18.12 -12.27
N LYS A 7 -1.17 18.43 -11.58
CA LYS A 7 -1.97 19.64 -11.79
C LYS A 7 -1.15 20.92 -11.58
N GLU A 8 -0.40 21.00 -10.48
CA GLU A 8 0.46 22.15 -10.18
C GLU A 8 1.50 22.41 -11.28
N ARG A 9 2.13 21.34 -11.80
CA ARG A 9 3.11 21.47 -12.88
C ARG A 9 2.49 21.99 -14.16
N VAL A 10 1.41 21.36 -14.61
CA VAL A 10 0.71 21.78 -15.84
C VAL A 10 0.21 23.22 -15.72
N ALA A 11 -0.37 23.59 -14.57
CA ALA A 11 -0.80 24.96 -14.31
C ALA A 11 0.34 25.99 -14.35
N SER A 12 1.58 25.57 -14.06
CA SER A 12 2.75 26.46 -14.06
C SER A 12 3.42 26.61 -15.43
N THR A 13 3.21 25.66 -16.35
CA THR A 13 3.94 25.62 -17.64
C THR A 13 3.06 25.83 -18.85
N ASP A 14 1.78 25.46 -18.78
CA ASP A 14 0.91 25.35 -19.94
C ASP A 14 -0.52 25.82 -19.63
N TRP A 15 -1.29 26.14 -20.66
CA TRP A 15 -2.70 26.50 -20.52
C TRP A 15 -3.50 26.18 -21.77
N TRP A 16 -4.68 25.55 -21.60
CA TRP A 16 -5.68 25.35 -22.65
C TRP A 16 -7.10 25.22 -22.07
N PRO A 17 -8.17 25.37 -22.87
CA PRO A 17 -9.53 25.18 -22.39
C PRO A 17 -9.73 23.75 -21.85
N LYS A 18 -10.34 23.61 -20.67
CA LYS A 18 -10.62 22.32 -20.01
C LYS A 18 -9.39 21.47 -19.62
N TRP A 19 -8.20 22.07 -19.57
CA TRP A 19 -6.95 21.37 -19.23
C TRP A 19 -7.03 20.53 -17.95
N GLU A 20 -7.73 21.03 -16.93
CA GLU A 20 -7.82 20.35 -15.65
C GLU A 20 -8.67 19.07 -15.72
N GLN A 21 -9.72 19.08 -16.55
CA GLN A 21 -10.61 17.94 -16.78
C GLN A 21 -9.88 16.86 -17.60
N GLU A 22 -9.25 17.27 -18.71
CA GLU A 22 -8.48 16.36 -19.57
C GLU A 22 -7.29 15.74 -18.82
N LEU A 23 -6.64 16.51 -17.95
CA LEU A 23 -5.54 16.00 -17.13
C LEU A 23 -6.04 14.99 -16.09
N SER A 24 -7.18 15.24 -15.45
CA SER A 24 -7.77 14.26 -14.52
C SER A 24 -8.14 12.96 -15.26
N GLU A 25 -8.70 13.06 -16.47
CA GLU A 25 -9.03 11.90 -17.30
C GLU A 25 -7.78 11.12 -17.73
N TYR A 26 -6.71 11.82 -18.13
CA TYR A 26 -5.40 11.21 -18.42
C TYR A 26 -4.82 10.47 -17.21
N ILE A 27 -4.82 11.10 -16.02
CA ILE A 27 -4.26 10.49 -14.81
C ILE A 27 -5.04 9.22 -14.43
N ASN A 28 -6.37 9.24 -14.59
CA ASN A 28 -7.24 8.10 -14.30
C ASN A 28 -7.12 6.96 -15.31
N THR A 29 -6.74 7.24 -16.55
CA THR A 29 -6.59 6.23 -17.62
C THR A 29 -5.15 5.79 -17.86
N CYS A 30 -4.15 6.51 -17.33
CA CYS A 30 -2.74 6.20 -17.53
C CYS A 30 -2.32 4.91 -16.80
N GLU A 31 -2.06 3.84 -17.57
CA GLU A 31 -1.66 2.52 -17.07
C GLU A 31 -0.46 2.57 -16.11
N ARG A 32 0.59 3.31 -16.48
CA ARG A 32 1.78 3.44 -15.63
C ARG A 32 1.46 4.09 -14.29
N CYS A 33 0.60 5.12 -14.29
CA CYS A 33 0.16 5.79 -13.08
C CYS A 33 -0.70 4.87 -12.21
N GLN A 34 -1.61 4.09 -12.81
CA GLN A 34 -2.47 3.16 -12.08
C GLN A 34 -1.67 1.99 -11.47
N ASN A 35 -0.64 1.50 -12.18
CA ASN A 35 0.22 0.43 -11.69
C ASN A 35 1.19 0.90 -10.59
N ALA A 36 1.77 2.10 -10.75
CA ALA A 36 2.73 2.66 -9.79
C ALA A 36 2.04 3.22 -8.54
N ASN A 37 0.93 3.95 -8.71
CA ASN A 37 0.12 4.44 -7.62
C ASN A 37 -0.91 3.37 -7.24
N ARG A 38 -0.45 2.26 -6.66
CA ARG A 38 -1.37 1.38 -5.93
C ARG A 38 -2.13 2.27 -4.96
N LYS A 39 -3.45 2.34 -5.11
CA LYS A 39 -4.32 2.87 -4.07
C LYS A 39 -3.92 2.12 -2.81
N HIS A 40 -3.31 2.83 -1.85
CA HIS A 40 -3.23 2.28 -0.49
C HIS A 40 -4.66 1.85 -0.21
N GLY A 41 -4.84 0.56 0.09
CA GLY A 41 -6.18 0.02 0.36
C GLY A 41 -6.85 0.84 1.47
N LYS A 42 -8.11 0.51 1.81
CA LYS A 42 -8.71 1.04 3.04
C LYS A 42 -7.64 1.05 4.13
N LYS A 43 -7.48 2.21 4.81
CA LYS A 43 -6.61 2.31 5.99
C LYS A 43 -6.81 1.04 6.79
N PHE A 44 -5.74 0.34 7.13
CA PHE A 44 -5.82 -0.86 7.94
C PHE A 44 -6.79 -0.53 9.08
N GLY A 45 -7.88 -1.30 9.16
CA GLY A 45 -8.91 -1.06 10.15
C GLY A 45 -8.31 -1.18 11.56
N LEU A 46 -9.13 -0.92 12.57
CA LEU A 46 -8.72 -1.30 13.93
C LEU A 46 -8.34 -2.78 13.94
N LEU A 47 -7.25 -3.08 14.65
CA LEU A 47 -6.78 -4.45 14.85
C LEU A 47 -7.98 -5.29 15.29
N GLN A 48 -8.29 -6.36 14.56
CA GLN A 48 -9.39 -7.23 14.94
C GLN A 48 -9.05 -7.88 16.28
N HIS A 49 -10.00 -7.87 17.21
CA HIS A 49 -9.85 -8.58 18.47
C HIS A 49 -9.76 -10.09 18.18
N ILE A 50 -8.76 -10.74 18.76
CA ILE A 50 -8.61 -12.19 18.69
C ILE A 50 -9.29 -12.75 19.94
N GLU A 51 -10.20 -13.69 19.78
CA GLU A 51 -10.81 -14.35 20.93
C GLU A 51 -9.74 -15.03 21.79
N GLU A 52 -9.82 -14.79 23.10
CA GLU A 52 -8.93 -15.45 24.05
C GLU A 52 -9.30 -16.92 24.19
N PRO A 53 -8.35 -17.86 24.08
CA PRO A 53 -8.61 -19.27 24.33
C PRO A 53 -9.01 -19.46 25.80
N LYS A 54 -10.07 -20.24 26.02
CA LYS A 54 -10.64 -20.57 27.34
C LYS A 54 -9.98 -21.80 27.97
N HIS A 55 -9.36 -22.65 27.14
CA HIS A 55 -8.74 -23.89 27.58
C HIS A 55 -7.29 -24.01 27.09
N PRO A 56 -6.43 -24.74 27.82
CA PRO A 56 -5.08 -25.04 27.35
C PRO A 56 -5.13 -25.72 25.97
N TRP A 57 -4.24 -25.29 25.07
CA TRP A 57 -4.08 -25.85 23.71
C TRP A 57 -5.23 -25.63 22.72
N GLU A 58 -6.21 -24.78 23.06
CA GLU A 58 -7.34 -24.47 22.18
C GLU A 58 -6.91 -23.73 20.90
N THR A 59 -5.84 -22.94 20.97
CA THR A 59 -5.28 -22.24 19.81
C THR A 59 -3.77 -22.38 19.78
N ILE A 60 -3.23 -22.93 18.69
CA ILE A 60 -1.80 -23.03 18.43
C ILE A 60 -1.49 -22.20 17.19
N LYS A 61 -0.69 -21.15 17.34
CA LYS A 61 -0.18 -20.34 16.23
C LYS A 61 1.28 -20.70 15.99
N MET A 62 1.61 -21.05 14.75
CA MET A 62 2.98 -21.33 14.34
C MET A 62 3.35 -20.39 13.21
N ASP A 63 4.58 -19.88 13.25
CA ASP A 63 5.14 -19.07 12.18
C ASP A 63 6.52 -19.64 11.80
N TRP A 64 6.88 -19.47 10.53
CA TRP A 64 8.19 -19.88 10.05
C TRP A 64 9.16 -18.71 10.17
N VAL A 65 10.27 -18.92 10.86
CA VAL A 65 11.35 -17.93 10.97
C VAL A 65 12.47 -18.32 10.00
N PRO A 66 12.52 -17.76 8.77
CA PRO A 66 13.62 -18.01 7.86
C PRO A 66 14.88 -17.26 8.31
N GLY A 67 16.06 -17.77 7.91
CA GLY A 67 17.33 -17.05 8.07
C GLY A 67 18.02 -17.21 9.43
N LEU A 68 17.74 -18.27 10.17
CA LEU A 68 18.54 -18.62 11.34
C LEU A 68 19.97 -18.95 10.92
N VAL A 69 20.96 -18.32 11.58
CA VAL A 69 22.36 -18.70 11.41
C VAL A 69 22.54 -20.16 11.83
N PRO A 70 23.45 -20.92 11.19
CA PRO A 70 23.78 -22.26 11.65
C PRO A 70 24.13 -22.19 13.13
N GLY A 71 23.49 -23.04 13.95
CA GLY A 71 23.82 -23.17 15.36
C GLY A 71 25.33 -23.40 15.47
N GLY A 72 26.01 -22.54 16.24
CA GLY A 72 27.44 -22.69 16.48
C GLY A 72 27.71 -24.12 16.97
N LYS A 73 28.85 -24.70 16.57
CA LYS A 73 29.25 -26.04 17.01
C LYS A 73 29.16 -26.09 18.54
N GLU A 74 28.23 -26.87 19.07
CA GLU A 74 28.32 -27.31 20.47
C GLU A 74 29.64 -28.06 20.63
N ASN A 75 30.39 -27.71 21.69
CA ASN A 75 31.62 -28.39 22.07
C ASN A 75 31.32 -29.80 22.59
#